data_AF-A0AAE1SMA8-F1
#
_entry.id   AF-A0AAE1SMA8-F1
#
_cell.length_a   1.000
_cell.length_b   1.000
_cell.length_c   1.000
_cell.angle_alpha   90.00
_cell.angle_beta   90.00
_cell.angle_gamma   90.00
#
_symmetry.space_group_name_H-M   'P 1'
#
loop_
_entity.id
_entity.type
_entity.pdbx_description
1 polymer ?
#
loop_
_entity_poly.entity_id
_entity_poly.type
_entity_poly.pdbx_seq_one_letter_code
_entity_poly.pdbx_strand_id
1 'polypeptide(L)'
;MTSRRNEDDLQQCSKASSVEMHKMSERRRRDRIAKKVKVLEELIPNCNKSGRVSVLDQAIQHIQALQHQIQVMSMDGIPAWHSASPLLAGRNQIMQSTLQFNPYVPIIPRIAIGSFFWFWNIY
;
A
#
# COMPACT_ATOMS: atom_id res chain seq x y z
N MET A 1 -28.51 -2.65 54.71
CA MET A 1 -27.77 -1.81 53.74
C MET A 1 -26.43 -2.45 53.34
N THR A 2 -26.45 -3.64 52.71
CA THR A 2 -25.19 -4.36 52.38
C THR A 2 -25.15 -5.00 50.99
N SER A 3 -26.17 -4.82 50.13
CA SER A 3 -26.27 -5.61 48.88
C SER A 3 -25.51 -5.02 47.67
N ARG A 4 -25.02 -3.78 47.72
CA ARG A 4 -24.41 -3.11 46.54
C ARG A 4 -22.92 -3.38 46.32
N ARG A 5 -22.15 -3.73 47.36
CA ARG A 5 -20.69 -3.87 47.26
C ARG A 5 -20.23 -5.10 46.46
N ASN A 6 -21.02 -6.16 46.39
CA ASN A 6 -20.60 -7.41 45.77
C ASN A 6 -20.72 -7.41 44.22
N GLU A 7 -21.63 -6.61 43.65
CA GLU A 7 -21.82 -6.48 42.20
C GLU A 7 -20.64 -5.72 41.55
N ASP A 8 -20.15 -4.67 42.21
CA ASP A 8 -19.03 -3.85 41.74
C ASP A 8 -17.73 -4.66 41.66
N ASP A 9 -17.45 -5.52 42.66
CA ASP A 9 -16.26 -6.37 42.69
C ASP A 9 -16.27 -7.46 41.59
N LEU A 10 -17.44 -8.04 41.31
CA LEU A 10 -17.64 -9.00 40.21
C LEU A 10 -17.50 -8.30 38.84
N GLN A 11 -18.00 -7.07 38.73
CA GLN A 11 -17.88 -6.28 37.52
C GLN A 11 -16.44 -5.78 37.30
N GLN A 12 -15.68 -5.53 38.37
CA GLN A 12 -14.26 -5.19 38.33
C GLN A 12 -13.42 -6.37 37.81
N CYS A 13 -13.66 -7.58 38.32
CA CYS A 13 -12.93 -8.79 37.91
C CYS A 13 -13.18 -9.16 36.43
N SER A 14 -14.43 -9.07 35.98
CA SER A 14 -14.79 -9.34 34.58
C SER A 14 -14.23 -8.29 33.60
N LYS A 15 -14.25 -7.00 33.98
CA LYS A 15 -13.60 -5.92 33.20
C LYS A 15 -12.09 -6.08 33.15
N ALA A 16 -11.45 -6.42 34.27
CA ALA A 16 -10.00 -6.63 34.32
C ALA A 16 -9.56 -7.78 33.38
N SER A 17 -10.31 -8.89 33.36
CA SER A 17 -10.06 -10.02 32.46
C SER A 17 -10.25 -9.63 30.99
N SER A 18 -11.32 -8.91 30.65
CA SER A 18 -11.56 -8.44 29.29
C SER A 18 -10.46 -7.48 28.78
N VAL A 19 -10.04 -6.53 29.62
CA VAL A 19 -8.95 -5.59 29.31
C VAL A 19 -7.63 -6.35 29.12
N GLU A 20 -7.35 -7.36 29.95
CA GLU A 20 -6.13 -8.15 29.83
C GLU A 20 -6.13 -9.02 28.55
N MET A 21 -7.27 -9.61 28.19
CA MET A 21 -7.42 -10.30 26.91
C MET A 21 -7.20 -9.37 25.72
N HIS A 22 -7.69 -8.13 25.79
CA HIS A 22 -7.46 -7.13 24.75
C HIS A 22 -5.97 -6.74 24.64
N LYS A 23 -5.29 -6.47 25.76
CA LYS A 23 -3.84 -6.21 25.77
C LYS A 23 -3.03 -7.36 25.17
N MET A 24 -3.41 -8.60 25.50
CA MET A 24 -2.77 -9.78 24.97
C MET A 24 -2.99 -9.94 23.46
N SER A 25 -4.20 -9.65 22.97
CA SER A 25 -4.50 -9.60 21.53
C SER A 25 -3.63 -8.57 20.82
N GLU A 26 -3.56 -7.36 21.36
CA GLU A 26 -2.79 -6.26 20.79
C GLU A 26 -1.29 -6.56 20.77
N ARG A 27 -0.74 -7.17 21.83
CA ARG A 27 0.66 -7.63 21.84
C ARG A 27 0.92 -8.65 20.73
N ARG A 28 0.05 -9.67 20.59
CA ARG A 28 0.19 -10.66 19.50
C ARG A 28 0.13 -10.02 18.12
N ARG A 29 -0.72 -8.99 17.92
CA ARG A 29 -0.79 -8.23 16.67
C ARG A 29 0.53 -7.50 16.38
N ARG A 30 1.08 -6.82 17.39
CA ARG A 30 2.39 -6.14 17.28
C ARG A 30 3.53 -7.10 16.98
N ASP A 31 3.53 -8.29 17.60
CA ASP A 31 4.55 -9.31 17.35
C ASP A 31 4.49 -9.84 15.91
N ARG A 32 3.29 -10.05 15.37
CA ARG A 32 3.11 -10.44 13.96
C ARG A 32 3.65 -9.37 13.01
N ILE A 33 3.42 -8.08 13.31
CA ILE A 33 3.95 -6.97 12.51
C ILE A 33 5.47 -6.90 12.62
N ALA A 34 6.02 -6.98 13.83
CA ALA A 34 7.45 -6.92 14.06
C ALA A 34 8.19 -8.05 13.32
N LYS A 35 7.64 -9.27 13.31
CA LYS A 35 8.17 -10.39 12.52
C LYS A 35 8.20 -10.08 11.02
N LYS A 36 7.10 -9.54 10.47
CA LYS A 36 7.04 -9.16 9.05
C LYS A 36 8.05 -8.07 8.69
N VAL A 37 8.23 -7.08 9.57
CA VAL A 37 9.24 -6.01 9.36
C VAL A 37 10.66 -6.59 9.40
N LYS A 38 10.96 -7.54 10.30
CA LYS A 38 12.26 -8.22 10.31
C LYS A 38 12.54 -9.00 9.02
N VAL A 39 11.56 -9.75 8.53
CA VAL A 39 11.71 -10.46 7.24
C VAL A 39 11.96 -9.46 6.10
N LEU A 40 11.25 -8.32 6.11
CA LEU A 40 11.50 -7.26 5.15
C LEU A 40 12.92 -6.69 5.27
N GLU A 41 13.44 -6.53 6.49
CA GLU A 41 14.82 -6.10 6.76
C GLU A 41 15.89 -7.09 6.26
N GLU A 42 15.55 -8.37 6.08
CA GLU A 42 16.49 -9.38 5.55
C GLU A 42 16.49 -9.41 4.02
N LEU A 43 15.39 -9.01 3.39
CA LEU A 43 15.22 -9.03 1.94
C LEU A 43 15.78 -7.79 1.24
N ILE A 44 15.91 -6.67 1.96
CA ILE A 44 16.37 -5.40 1.39
C ILE A 44 17.85 -5.19 1.73
N PRO A 45 18.68 -4.74 0.78
CA PRO A 45 20.07 -4.40 1.07
C PRO A 45 20.14 -3.17 2.01
N ASN A 46 21.03 -3.23 3.00
CA ASN A 46 21.43 -2.12 3.90
C ASN A 46 20.40 -1.64 4.96
N CYS A 47 19.31 -2.36 5.22
CA CYS A 47 18.29 -1.92 6.18
C CYS A 47 18.49 -2.39 7.63
N ASN A 48 19.51 -3.20 7.94
CA ASN A 48 19.71 -3.83 9.26
C ASN A 48 19.92 -2.86 10.46
N LYS A 49 20.20 -1.58 10.22
CA LYS A 49 20.36 -0.52 11.25
C LYS A 49 19.37 0.63 11.09
N SER A 50 18.38 0.45 10.21
CA SER A 50 17.46 1.51 9.80
C SER A 50 16.19 1.45 10.66
N GLY A 51 15.67 2.59 11.11
CA GLY A 51 14.40 2.64 11.83
C GLY A 51 13.25 2.14 10.97
N ARG A 52 12.13 1.72 11.58
CA ARG A 52 10.98 1.10 10.86
C ARG A 52 10.46 1.92 9.67
N VAL A 53 10.44 3.25 9.78
CA VAL A 53 10.02 4.13 8.68
C VAL A 53 11.03 4.05 7.53
N SER A 54 12.33 4.11 7.86
CA SER A 54 13.41 4.00 6.89
C SER A 54 13.48 2.63 6.21
N VAL A 55 13.08 1.54 6.87
CA VAL A 55 12.95 0.21 6.24
C VAL A 55 11.89 0.23 5.15
N LEU A 56 10.75 0.89 5.39
CA LEU A 56 9.69 1.02 4.39
C LEU A 56 10.13 1.88 3.20
N ASP A 57 10.81 3.00 3.46
CA ASP A 57 11.34 3.87 2.39
C ASP A 57 12.37 3.12 1.52
N GLN A 58 13.29 2.37 2.16
CA GLN A 58 14.27 1.56 1.45
C GLN A 58 13.63 0.41 0.67
N ALA A 59 12.54 -0.18 1.17
CA ALA A 59 11.78 -1.20 0.45
C ALA A 59 11.24 -0.67 -0.88
N ILE A 60 10.61 0.51 -0.83
CA ILE A 60 10.03 1.16 -2.01
C ILE A 60 11.13 1.45 -3.02
N GLN A 61 12.23 2.05 -2.57
CA GLN A 61 13.34 2.38 -3.44
C GLN A 61 13.97 1.12 -4.08
N HIS A 62 14.15 0.04 -3.31
CA HIS A 62 14.72 -1.19 -3.82
C HIS A 62 13.85 -1.82 -4.91
N ILE A 63 12.53 -1.87 -4.70
CA ILE A 63 11.58 -2.39 -5.71
C ILE A 63 11.58 -1.52 -6.97
N GLN A 64 11.60 -0.18 -6.83
CA GLN A 64 11.70 0.73 -7.97
C GLN A 64 13.00 0.50 -8.77
N ALA A 65 14.13 0.32 -8.09
CA ALA A 65 15.39 0.02 -8.73
C ALA A 65 15.35 -1.31 -9.50
N LEU A 66 14.76 -2.36 -8.92
CA LEU A 66 14.56 -3.64 -9.61
C LEU A 66 13.66 -3.51 -10.83
N GLN A 67 12.55 -2.77 -10.73
CA GLN A 67 11.67 -2.48 -11.88
C GLN A 67 12.42 -1.77 -13.01
N HIS A 68 13.24 -0.77 -12.66
CA HIS A 68 14.06 -0.06 -13.64
C HIS A 68 15.11 -0.96 -14.28
N GLN A 69 15.79 -1.83 -13.51
CA GLN A 69 16.73 -2.81 -14.04
C GLN A 69 16.06 -3.74 -15.07
N ILE A 70 14.88 -4.28 -14.73
CA ILE A 70 14.09 -5.13 -15.64
C ILE A 70 13.69 -4.35 -16.90
N GLN A 71 13.28 -3.09 -16.76
CA GLN A 71 12.91 -2.25 -17.89
C GLN A 71 14.08 -2.04 -18.84
N VAL A 72 15.26 -1.69 -18.33
CA VAL A 72 16.48 -1.53 -19.14
C VAL A 72 16.84 -2.85 -19.84
N MET A 73 16.88 -3.96 -19.11
CA MET A 73 17.17 -5.29 -19.67
C MET A 73 16.13 -5.73 -20.72
N SER A 74 14.88 -5.32 -20.57
CA SER A 74 13.81 -5.62 -21.53
C SER A 74 13.87 -4.71 -22.77
N MET A 75 14.32 -3.46 -22.61
CA MET A 75 14.50 -2.51 -23.72
C MET A 75 15.74 -2.84 -24.56
N ASP A 76 16.80 -3.39 -23.95
CA ASP A 76 17.95 -3.95 -24.67
C ASP A 76 17.58 -5.20 -25.50
N GLY A 77 16.39 -5.78 -25.27
CA GLY A 77 15.83 -6.90 -26.04
C GLY A 77 14.91 -6.51 -27.21
N ILE A 78 14.60 -5.23 -27.42
CA ILE A 78 13.83 -4.76 -28.58
C ILE A 78 14.80 -4.10 -29.56
N PRO A 79 15.16 -4.76 -30.67
CA PRO A 79 16.14 -4.20 -31.59
C PRO A 79 15.53 -2.96 -32.27
N ALA A 80 16.36 -1.94 -32.47
CA ALA A 80 16.04 -0.60 -32.98
C ALA A 80 15.32 -0.52 -34.35
N TRP A 81 14.94 -1.65 -34.94
CA TRP A 81 14.11 -1.74 -36.15
C TRP A 81 12.63 -1.44 -35.89
N HIS A 82 12.17 -1.46 -34.64
CA HIS A 82 10.79 -1.07 -34.29
C HIS A 82 10.62 0.45 -34.04
N SER A 83 11.70 1.22 -33.90
CA SER A 83 11.64 2.69 -33.78
C SER A 83 11.74 3.42 -35.13
N ALA A 84 11.98 2.70 -36.22
CA ALA A 84 12.05 3.25 -37.57
C ALA A 84 10.96 2.66 -38.47
N SER A 85 9.73 3.15 -38.34
CA SER A 85 8.77 3.11 -39.46
C SER A 85 8.67 4.52 -40.07
N PRO A 86 9.29 4.76 -41.24
CA PRO A 86 9.16 6.01 -41.95
C PRO A 86 7.80 6.08 -42.66
N LEU A 87 7.17 7.24 -42.53
CA LEU A 87 6.31 7.90 -43.51
C LEU A 87 6.07 7.11 -44.81
N LEU A 88 4.87 6.54 -44.99
CA LEU A 88 4.13 6.35 -46.27
C LEU A 88 2.90 5.44 -46.07
N ALA A 89 1.90 5.89 -45.28
CA ALA A 89 0.54 5.34 -45.36
C ALA A 89 -0.32 6.34 -46.13
N GLY A 90 -0.82 5.90 -47.29
CA GLY A 90 -1.42 6.72 -48.32
C GLY A 90 -2.59 7.60 -47.85
N ARG A 91 -2.52 8.85 -48.30
CA ARG A 91 -3.61 9.83 -48.35
C ARG A 91 -4.74 9.30 -49.23
N ASN A 92 -5.83 8.83 -48.63
CA ASN A 92 -7.16 8.76 -49.23
C ASN A 92 -8.15 9.46 -48.30
N GLN A 93 -8.40 10.73 -48.60
CA GLN A 93 -9.36 11.59 -47.92
C GLN A 93 -10.70 11.47 -48.65
N ILE A 94 -11.64 10.67 -48.12
CA ILE A 94 -13.05 10.74 -48.50
C ILE A 94 -13.88 10.91 -47.21
N MET A 95 -14.39 12.13 -47.08
CA MET A 95 -15.53 12.62 -46.28
C MET A 95 -15.55 12.45 -44.75
N GLN A 96 -15.08 13.53 -44.12
CA GLN A 96 -15.62 14.24 -42.96
C GLN A 96 -16.96 13.72 -42.36
N SER A 97 -16.92 13.33 -41.09
CA SER A 97 -18.05 13.49 -40.16
C SER A 97 -17.52 13.90 -38.79
N THR A 98 -17.70 15.18 -38.45
CA THR A 98 -17.35 15.76 -37.15
C THR A 98 -18.38 15.36 -36.10
N LEU A 99 -18.03 14.42 -35.23
CA LEU A 99 -18.65 14.31 -33.92
C LEU A 99 -17.57 14.48 -32.86
N GLN A 100 -17.44 15.75 -32.48
CA GLN A 100 -17.13 16.25 -31.14
C GLN A 100 -16.28 15.34 -30.24
N PHE A 101 -15.01 15.70 -30.14
CA PHE A 101 -14.29 15.89 -28.88
C PHE A 101 -14.89 15.14 -27.68
N ASN A 102 -14.34 13.98 -27.33
CA ASN A 102 -14.40 13.54 -25.94
C ASN A 102 -13.12 12.78 -25.53
N PRO A 103 -12.33 13.36 -24.62
CA PRO A 103 -11.04 12.83 -24.22
C PRO A 103 -11.23 11.66 -23.24
N TYR A 104 -10.82 10.46 -23.66
CA TYR A 104 -10.54 9.34 -22.75
C TYR A 104 -9.24 9.58 -21.97
N VAL A 105 -9.18 10.69 -21.22
CA VAL A 105 -8.30 10.83 -20.07
C VAL A 105 -9.20 10.98 -18.84
N PRO A 106 -9.08 10.07 -17.86
CA PRO A 106 -9.99 10.02 -16.74
C PRO A 106 -9.81 11.26 -15.85
N ILE A 107 -10.92 11.96 -15.61
CA ILE A 107 -11.05 12.90 -14.50
C ILE A 107 -10.93 12.06 -13.23
N ILE A 108 -9.79 12.15 -12.55
CA ILE A 108 -9.60 11.58 -11.21
C ILE A 108 -10.51 12.37 -10.26
N PRO A 109 -11.55 11.77 -9.65
CA PRO A 109 -12.25 12.45 -8.57
C PRO A 109 -11.30 12.47 -7.36
N ARG A 110 -10.76 13.66 -7.06
CA ARG A 110 -10.20 13.99 -5.74
C ARG A 110 -11.34 13.88 -4.71
N ILE A 111 -11.59 12.67 -4.22
CA ILE A 111 -12.46 12.45 -3.07
C ILE A 111 -11.57 12.40 -1.83
N ALA A 112 -11.71 13.48 -1.05
CA ALA A 112 -11.53 13.57 0.39
C ALA A 112 -10.53 12.60 1.02
N ILE A 113 -9.32 13.12 1.24
CA ILE A 113 -8.55 12.79 2.43
C ILE A 113 -9.45 13.11 3.63
N GLY A 114 -9.97 12.08 4.27
CA GLY A 114 -10.74 12.25 5.49
C GLY A 114 -11.85 11.22 5.63
N SER A 115 -11.49 9.94 5.78
CA SER A 115 -12.33 8.93 6.46
C SER A 115 -11.66 7.57 6.65
N PHE A 116 -10.46 7.34 6.12
CA PHE A 116 -9.75 6.06 6.34
C PHE A 116 -8.99 5.95 7.67
N PHE A 117 -9.03 6.99 8.50
CA PHE A 117 -8.42 6.97 9.84
C PHE A 117 -9.35 6.47 10.95
N TRP A 118 -10.62 6.19 10.65
CA TRP A 118 -11.61 5.80 11.67
C TRP A 118 -11.82 4.30 11.84
N PHE A 119 -11.22 3.45 10.99
CA PHE A 119 -11.40 1.99 11.08
C PHE A 119 -10.14 1.19 11.42
N TRP A 120 -8.99 1.84 11.62
CA TRP A 120 -7.74 1.17 12.01
C TRP A 120 -7.47 1.20 13.53
N ASN A 121 -8.42 1.70 14.33
CA ASN A 121 -8.26 1.81 15.79
C ASN A 121 -9.51 1.33 16.54
N ILE A 122 -9.97 0.10 16.28
CA ILE A 122 -10.72 -0.72 17.24
C ILE A 122 -10.70 -2.18 16.72
N TYR A 123 -9.71 -2.98 17.16
CA TYR A 123 -9.80 -4.40 17.58
C TYR A 123 -8.40 -5.01 17.82
#